data_AF-A0A2Z4XY89-F1
#
_entry.id   AF-A0A2Z4XY89-F1
#
_cell.length_a   1.000
_cell.length_b   1.000
_cell.length_c   1.000
_cell.angle_alpha   90.00
_cell.angle_beta   90.00
_cell.angle_gamma   90.00
#
_symmetry.space_group_name_H-M   'P 1'
#
loop_
_entity.id
_entity.type
_entity.pdbx_description
1 polymer ?
#
loop_
_entity_poly.entity_id
_entity_poly.type
_entity_poly.pdbx_seq_one_letter_code
_entity_poly.pdbx_strand_id
1 'polypeptide(L)'
;MYRLLSSLCVVAILGGCSIVPDIPNDPAKKEVSQTLPPKYLSIDGFRSCLNIQTKGLANFYCMPKTKPEDCRKSTWTAINNLKGSEKIPACSEANDNK
;
A
#
# COMPACT_ATOMS: atom_id res chain seq x y z
N MET A 1 11.77 29.27 -56.37
CA MET A 1 11.64 30.51 -55.58
C MET A 1 12.43 30.32 -54.29
N TYR A 2 13.69 30.76 -54.29
CA TYR A 2 14.59 30.68 -53.14
C TYR A 2 14.27 31.80 -52.14
N ARG A 3 14.09 31.46 -50.86
CA ARG A 3 14.06 32.41 -49.74
C ARG A 3 15.31 32.17 -48.89
N LEU A 4 16.38 32.86 -49.24
CA LEU A 4 17.52 33.13 -48.36
C LEU A 4 17.06 34.13 -47.29
N LEU A 5 17.36 33.88 -46.01
CA LEU A 5 18.31 34.68 -45.24
C LEU A 5 18.40 34.20 -43.78
N SER A 6 19.63 33.89 -43.40
CA SER A 6 20.25 34.18 -42.11
C SER A 6 19.48 33.86 -40.82
N SER A 7 19.75 32.69 -40.27
CA SER A 7 20.22 32.68 -38.89
C SER A 7 21.28 31.60 -38.73
N LEU A 8 22.54 32.04 -38.71
CA LEU A 8 23.68 31.22 -38.31
C LEU A 8 23.50 30.86 -36.82
N CYS A 9 22.96 29.68 -36.53
CA CYS A 9 23.25 29.01 -35.26
C CYS A 9 24.40 28.03 -35.49
N VAL A 10 25.60 28.59 -35.60
CA VAL A 10 26.85 27.85 -35.44
C VAL A 10 27.02 27.60 -33.95
N VAL A 11 26.57 26.44 -33.45
CA VAL A 11 27.18 25.78 -32.28
C VAL A 11 26.93 24.27 -32.41
N ALA A 12 27.75 23.57 -33.20
CA ALA A 12 27.86 22.12 -33.13
C ALA A 12 28.93 21.77 -32.09
N ILE A 13 28.55 21.75 -30.80
CA ILE A 13 29.38 21.12 -29.76
C ILE A 13 28.91 19.66 -29.66
N LEU A 14 29.86 18.75 -29.86
CA LEU A 14 29.68 17.31 -29.73
C LEU A 14 29.25 16.96 -28.29
N GLY A 15 27.98 16.61 -28.11
CA GLY A 15 27.44 16.15 -26.83
C GLY A 15 25.91 16.19 -26.89
N GLY A 16 25.28 15.03 -26.96
CA GLY A 16 23.85 14.89 -27.23
C GLY A 16 22.97 15.77 -26.33
N CYS A 17 22.23 16.69 -26.93
CA CYS A 17 21.10 17.35 -26.29
C CYS A 17 19.90 16.42 -26.45
N SER A 18 19.66 15.56 -25.45
CA SER A 18 18.36 14.90 -25.36
C SER A 18 17.34 15.99 -25.06
N ILE A 19 16.59 16.39 -26.08
CA ILE A 19 15.38 17.18 -25.92
C ILE A 19 14.41 16.26 -25.17
N VAL A 20 14.37 16.36 -23.84
CA VAL A 20 13.23 15.83 -23.09
C VAL A 20 12.08 16.78 -23.37
N PRO A 21 10.97 16.34 -23.99
CA PRO A 21 9.77 17.17 -24.01
C PRO A 21 9.36 17.40 -22.56
N ASP A 22 9.26 18.66 -22.15
CA ASP A 22 8.75 19.08 -20.86
C ASP A 22 7.40 18.37 -20.62
N ILE A 23 7.42 17.38 -19.73
CA ILE A 23 6.18 16.79 -19.21
C ILE A 23 5.49 17.93 -18.47
N PRO A 24 4.29 18.38 -18.89
CA PRO A 24 3.55 19.37 -18.15
C PRO A 24 3.34 18.83 -16.74
N ASN A 25 3.82 19.60 -15.77
CA ASN A 25 3.56 19.40 -14.36
C ASN A 25 2.07 19.65 -14.13
N ASP A 26 1.29 18.57 -14.23
CA ASP A 26 -0.10 18.52 -13.79
C ASP A 26 -0.10 18.22 -12.29
N PRO A 27 -0.44 19.18 -11.40
CA PRO A 27 -0.74 18.90 -10.00
C PRO A 27 -2.17 18.34 -9.89
N ALA A 28 -2.51 17.35 -10.71
CA ALA A 28 -3.54 16.42 -10.35
C ALA A 28 -2.96 15.57 -9.20
N LYS A 29 -3.08 16.10 -7.98
CA LYS A 29 -2.99 15.33 -6.73
C LYS A 29 -4.05 14.23 -6.83
N LYS A 30 -3.74 13.15 -7.53
CA LYS A 30 -4.27 11.84 -7.21
C LYS A 30 -3.77 11.61 -5.80
N GLU A 31 -4.63 11.86 -4.84
CA GLU A 31 -4.47 11.33 -3.50
C GLU A 31 -4.40 9.81 -3.67
N VAL A 32 -3.18 9.32 -3.88
CA VAL A 32 -2.85 7.95 -3.55
C VAL A 32 -3.12 7.92 -2.07
N SER A 33 -4.31 7.43 -1.69
CA SER A 33 -4.59 7.03 -0.33
C SER A 33 -3.52 6.00 -0.02
N GLN A 34 -2.41 6.47 0.55
CA GLN A 34 -1.32 5.64 1.03
C GLN A 34 -1.97 4.82 2.14
N THR A 35 -2.60 3.72 1.75
CA THR A 35 -3.22 2.79 2.68
C THR A 35 -2.04 2.11 3.31
N LEU A 36 -1.53 2.70 4.38
CA LEU A 36 -0.44 2.14 5.13
C LEU A 36 -0.84 0.70 5.48
N PRO A 37 0.07 -0.26 5.28
CA PRO A 37 -0.24 -1.64 5.60
C PRO A 37 -0.65 -1.71 7.07
N PRO A 38 -1.65 -2.54 7.41
CA PRO A 38 -2.07 -2.70 8.79
C PRO A 38 -0.91 -3.05 9.71
N LYS A 39 -0.85 -2.42 10.88
CA LYS A 39 0.26 -2.54 11.83
C LYS A 39 0.56 -3.96 12.30
N TYR A 40 -0.47 -4.80 12.39
CA TYR A 40 -0.31 -6.18 12.84
C TYR A 40 0.57 -7.01 11.90
N LEU A 41 0.69 -6.62 10.63
CA LEU A 41 1.60 -7.27 9.67
C LEU A 41 3.07 -7.07 10.05
N SER A 42 3.37 -6.07 10.89
CA SER A 42 4.72 -5.82 11.41
C SER A 42 4.99 -6.53 12.74
N ILE A 43 4.01 -7.24 13.33
CA ILE A 43 4.17 -7.93 14.60
C ILE A 43 4.60 -9.37 14.33
N ASP A 44 5.78 -9.77 14.82
CA ASP A 44 6.26 -11.14 14.65
C ASP A 44 5.32 -12.18 15.30
N GLY A 45 5.07 -13.26 14.57
CA GLY A 45 4.18 -14.34 15.01
C GLY A 45 2.68 -14.01 14.97
N PHE A 46 2.25 -12.91 14.33
CA PHE A 46 0.83 -12.54 14.29
C PHE A 46 -0.08 -13.63 13.68
N ARG A 47 0.43 -14.39 12.70
CA ARG A 47 -0.29 -15.47 12.03
C ARG A 47 -0.75 -16.59 12.97
N SER A 48 0.01 -16.86 14.03
CA SER A 48 -0.37 -17.87 15.04
C SER A 48 -1.44 -17.36 16.01
N CYS A 49 -1.67 -16.04 16.03
CA CYS A 49 -2.63 -15.38 16.92
C CYS A 49 -3.93 -15.00 16.20
N LEU A 50 -3.88 -14.74 14.90
CA LEU A 50 -5.05 -14.36 14.11
C LEU A 50 -5.63 -15.56 13.39
N ASN A 51 -6.93 -15.52 13.17
CA ASN A 51 -7.59 -16.48 12.29
C ASN A 51 -7.83 -15.84 10.92
N ILE A 52 -8.01 -16.67 9.90
CA ILE A 52 -8.39 -16.24 8.56
C ILE A 52 -9.88 -16.49 8.40
N GLN A 53 -10.63 -15.45 8.06
CA GLN A 53 -12.02 -15.56 7.67
C GLN A 53 -12.18 -15.16 6.20
N THR A 54 -12.95 -15.96 5.46
CA THR A 54 -13.32 -15.64 4.09
C THR A 54 -14.56 -14.75 4.10
N LYS A 55 -14.50 -13.63 3.38
CA LYS A 55 -15.65 -12.76 3.12
C LYS A 55 -15.81 -12.59 1.61
N GLY A 56 -16.86 -13.19 1.05
CA GLY A 56 -17.04 -13.28 -0.39
C GLY A 56 -15.92 -14.11 -1.03
N LEU A 57 -15.13 -13.48 -1.90
CA LEU A 57 -14.02 -14.11 -2.62
C LEU A 57 -12.64 -13.82 -2.00
N ALA A 58 -12.59 -13.09 -0.88
CA ALA A 58 -11.35 -12.63 -0.27
C ALA A 58 -11.17 -13.17 1.15
N ASN A 59 -9.92 -13.42 1.51
CA ASN A 59 -9.52 -13.89 2.83
C ASN A 59 -8.98 -12.72 3.65
N PHE A 60 -9.43 -12.60 4.89
CA PHE A 60 -9.05 -11.53 5.80
C PHE A 60 -8.61 -12.09 7.14
N TYR A 61 -7.62 -11.45 7.75
CA TYR A 61 -7.25 -11.75 9.13
C TYR A 61 -8.25 -11.14 10.11
N CYS A 62 -8.55 -11.90 11.14
CA CYS A 62 -9.48 -11.50 12.19
C CYS A 62 -9.00 -11.97 13.56
N MET A 63 -9.46 -11.29 14.61
CA MET A 63 -9.15 -11.63 15.98
C MET A 63 -10.07 -12.77 16.47
N PRO A 64 -9.53 -13.95 16.83
CA PRO A 64 -10.35 -15.02 17.38
C PRO A 64 -10.88 -14.67 18.78
N LYS A 65 -11.97 -15.32 19.22
CA LYS A 65 -12.56 -15.09 20.54
C LYS A 65 -11.64 -15.46 21.70
N THR A 66 -10.86 -16.52 21.52
CA THR A 66 -9.92 -17.04 22.51
C THR A 66 -8.51 -17.03 21.94
N LYS A 67 -7.51 -16.81 22.81
CA LYS A 67 -6.11 -16.85 22.41
C LYS A 67 -5.73 -18.30 22.03
N PRO A 68 -5.23 -18.56 20.81
CA PRO A 68 -4.71 -19.88 20.43
C PRO A 68 -3.55 -20.32 21.33
N GLU A 69 -3.31 -21.62 21.45
CA GLU A 69 -2.18 -22.14 22.24
C GLU A 69 -0.83 -21.73 21.61
N ASP A 70 -0.72 -21.87 20.29
CA ASP A 70 0.44 -21.47 19.46
C ASP A 70 0.73 -19.95 19.49
N CYS A 71 -0.23 -19.15 19.96
CA CYS A 71 -0.05 -17.71 20.06
C CYS A 71 0.74 -17.34 21.32
N ARG A 72 1.92 -16.75 21.10
CA ARG A 72 2.73 -16.15 22.18
C ARG A 72 1.95 -15.05 22.88
N LYS A 73 1.98 -15.05 24.22
CA LYS A 73 1.29 -14.03 25.04
C LYS A 73 1.71 -12.60 24.69
N SER A 74 3.00 -12.38 24.44
CA SER A 74 3.54 -11.07 24.03
C SER A 74 2.91 -10.57 22.72
N THR A 75 2.83 -11.44 21.71
CA THR A 75 2.22 -11.14 20.41
C THR A 75 0.72 -10.88 20.55
N TRP A 76 0.00 -11.72 21.30
CA TRP A 76 -1.43 -11.52 21.58
C TRP A 76 -1.70 -10.13 22.18
N THR A 77 -0.92 -9.76 23.19
CA THR A 77 -1.04 -8.45 23.86
C THR A 77 -0.69 -7.32 22.90
N ALA A 78 0.37 -7.43 22.09
CA ALA A 78 0.74 -6.40 21.12
C ALA A 78 -0.38 -6.13 20.11
N ILE A 79 -1.01 -7.17 19.58
CA ILE A 79 -2.12 -7.04 18.62
C ILE A 79 -3.36 -6.45 19.31
N ASN A 80 -3.68 -6.87 20.55
CA ASN A 80 -4.82 -6.34 21.30
C ASN A 80 -4.63 -4.86 21.73
N ASN A 81 -3.38 -4.40 21.79
CA ASN A 81 -3.08 -3.01 22.08
C ASN A 81 -3.27 -2.07 20.87
N LEU A 82 -3.48 -2.60 19.66
CA LEU A 82 -3.77 -1.78 18.48
C LEU A 82 -5.10 -1.01 18.66
N LYS A 83 -5.12 0.27 18.25
CA LYS A 83 -6.26 1.18 18.41
C LYS A 83 -6.66 1.80 17.07
N GLY A 84 -7.82 2.44 17.04
CA GLY A 84 -8.30 3.18 15.87
C GLY A 84 -8.38 2.31 14.62
N SER A 85 -7.83 2.81 13.51
CA SER A 85 -7.77 2.15 12.20
C SER A 85 -6.87 0.92 12.16
N GLU A 86 -5.99 0.71 13.15
CA GLU A 86 -5.11 -0.46 13.24
C GLU A 86 -5.79 -1.64 13.96
N LYS A 87 -6.95 -1.42 14.59
CA LYS A 87 -7.67 -2.46 15.32
C LYS A 87 -8.20 -3.53 14.36
N ILE A 88 -7.90 -4.78 14.68
CA ILE A 88 -8.37 -5.93 13.91
C ILE A 88 -9.81 -6.27 14.33
N PRO A 89 -10.73 -6.47 13.38
CA PRO A 89 -12.08 -6.90 13.69
C PRO A 89 -12.07 -8.31 14.30
N ALA A 90 -13.02 -8.58 15.20
CA ALA A 90 -13.25 -9.92 15.69
C ALA A 90 -13.71 -10.83 14.55
N CYS A 91 -13.30 -12.09 14.59
CA CYS A 91 -13.79 -13.09 13.67
C CYS A 91 -15.31 -13.19 13.81
N SER A 92 -16.00 -13.13 12.68
CA SER A 92 -17.38 -13.55 12.62
C SER A 92 -17.37 -15.04 12.87
N GLU A 93 -17.92 -15.49 14.00
CA GLU A 93 -18.23 -16.91 14.15
C GLU A 93 -19.02 -17.31 12.91
N ALA A 94 -18.65 -18.41 12.26
CA ALA A 94 -19.42 -18.97 11.17
C ALA A 94 -20.81 -19.35 11.70
N ASN A 95 -21.72 -18.39 11.70
CA ASN A 95 -23.15 -18.59 11.70
C ASN A 95 -23.65 -17.86 10.45
N ASP A 96 -23.36 -18.48 9.31
CA ASP A 96 -24.31 -18.45 8.21
C ASP A 96 -25.60 -19.10 8.74
N ASN A 97 -26.52 -18.25 9.16
CA ASN A 97 -27.93 -18.58 9.30
C ASN A 97 -28.66 -17.36 8.77
N LYS A 98 -28.85 -17.31 7.45
CA LYS A 98 -30.15 -17.07 6.83
C LYS A 98 -30.09 -17.10 5.31
#